data_AF-A0A1A3I0F6-F1
#
_entry.id   AF-A0A1A3I0F6-F1
#
_cell.length_a   1.000
_cell.length_b   1.000
_cell.length_c   1.000
_cell.angle_alpha   90.00
_cell.angle_beta   90.00
_cell.angle_gamma   90.00
#
_symmetry.space_group_name_H-M   'P 1'
#
loop_
_entity.id
_entity.type
_entity.pdbx_description
1 polymer ?
#
loop_
_entity_poly.entity_id
_entity_poly.type
_entity_poly.pdbx_seq_one_letter_code
_entity_poly.pdbx_strand_id
1 'polypeptide(L)'
;MSQTTGNGIPGTLAALDWQAIECQSESGCSNRATFIVHRHAVDACNHPHVDPFGNIVEILCIACLWRAEAEVLVQLGQLRRSPDASCLTCGAPVSELSDIMRDVAAI
;
A
#
# COMPACT_ATOMS: atom_id res chain seq x y z
N MET A 1 41.84 4.34 2.20
CA MET A 1 41.06 3.56 1.21
C MET A 1 39.83 3.02 1.92
N SER A 2 38.68 3.70 1.77
CA SER A 2 37.43 3.29 2.41
C SER A 2 36.73 2.32 1.45
N GLN A 3 36.60 1.05 1.85
CA GLN A 3 35.82 0.08 1.11
C GLN A 3 34.35 0.29 1.47
N THR A 4 33.58 0.84 0.54
CA THR A 4 32.12 0.80 0.58
C THR A 4 31.72 -0.66 0.40
N THR A 5 31.39 -1.35 1.49
CA THR A 5 30.83 -2.70 1.44
C THR A 5 29.51 -2.61 0.69
N GLY A 6 29.42 -3.35 -0.42
CA GLY A 6 28.27 -3.37 -1.31
C GLY A 6 26.97 -3.68 -0.58
N ASN A 7 25.87 -3.40 -1.30
CA ASN A 7 24.45 -3.57 -0.95
C ASN A 7 24.06 -5.01 -0.53
N GLY A 8 24.77 -5.61 0.42
CA GLY A 8 24.41 -6.89 1.01
C GLY A 8 23.24 -6.66 1.96
N ILE A 9 22.16 -7.38 1.73
CA ILE A 9 21.06 -7.47 2.69
C ILE A 9 21.67 -7.85 4.05
N PRO A 10 21.56 -7.01 5.10
CA PRO A 10 22.10 -7.30 6.42
C PRO A 10 21.73 -8.71 6.86
N GLY A 11 22.65 -9.46 7.46
CA GLY A 11 22.40 -10.86 7.87
C GLY A 11 21.16 -11.03 8.74
N THR A 12 20.78 -9.99 9.49
CA THR A 12 19.52 -9.91 10.26
C THR A 12 18.27 -9.99 9.38
N LEU A 13 18.26 -9.36 8.21
CA LEU A 13 17.14 -9.43 7.25
C LEU A 13 17.13 -10.76 6.48
N ALA A 14 18.29 -11.36 6.24
CA ALA A 14 18.38 -12.69 5.62
C ALA A 14 17.88 -13.82 6.53
N ALA A 15 17.89 -13.61 7.85
CA ALA A 15 17.39 -14.55 8.85
C ALA A 15 15.87 -14.45 9.12
N LEU A 16 15.19 -13.44 8.56
CA LEU A 16 13.73 -13.37 8.61
C LEU A 16 13.16 -14.47 7.72
N ASP A 17 12.25 -15.28 8.26
CA ASP A 17 11.48 -16.22 7.45
C ASP A 17 10.44 -15.44 6.63
N TRP A 18 10.86 -14.99 5.45
CA TRP A 18 9.99 -14.32 4.49
C TRP A 18 8.88 -15.24 3.95
N GLN A 19 8.91 -16.56 4.22
CA GLN A 19 7.86 -17.47 3.76
C GLN A 19 6.55 -17.30 4.55
N ALA A 20 6.61 -16.78 5.77
CA ALA A 20 5.46 -16.65 6.67
C ALA A 20 5.19 -15.20 7.08
N ILE A 21 5.06 -14.29 6.10
CA ILE A 21 4.55 -12.95 6.38
C ILE A 21 3.06 -13.05 6.66
N GLU A 22 2.64 -12.70 7.87
CA GLU A 22 1.23 -12.55 8.22
C GLU A 22 0.65 -11.27 7.60
N CYS A 23 -0.66 -11.29 7.36
CA CYS A 23 -1.42 -10.15 6.91
C CYS A 23 -1.24 -8.98 7.87
N GLN A 24 -0.89 -7.81 7.35
CA GLN A 24 -0.66 -6.59 8.13
C GLN A 24 -1.88 -5.68 8.15
N SER A 25 -3.06 -6.22 7.83
CA SER A 25 -4.33 -5.50 7.96
C SER A 25 -4.50 -4.98 9.38
N GLU A 26 -4.88 -3.71 9.52
CA GLU A 26 -5.18 -3.06 10.82
C GLU A 26 -6.32 -3.76 11.59
N SER A 27 -7.08 -4.64 10.93
CA SER A 27 -8.09 -5.49 11.54
C SER A 27 -7.53 -6.63 12.41
N GLY A 28 -6.21 -6.79 12.52
CA GLY A 28 -5.57 -7.86 13.30
C GLY A 28 -5.68 -9.25 12.65
N CYS A 29 -5.64 -9.32 11.32
CA CYS A 29 -5.71 -10.58 10.58
C CYS A 29 -4.37 -11.33 10.68
N SER A 30 -4.36 -12.60 11.09
CA SER A 30 -3.14 -13.43 11.14
C SER A 30 -3.02 -14.43 9.98
N ASN A 31 -3.85 -14.30 8.94
CA ASN A 31 -3.71 -15.14 7.74
C ASN A 31 -2.38 -14.84 7.05
N ARG A 32 -1.83 -15.82 6.34
CA ARG A 32 -0.65 -15.60 5.48
C ARG A 32 -0.95 -14.53 4.42
N ALA A 33 -0.08 -13.54 4.31
CA ALA A 33 -0.12 -12.55 3.26
C ALA A 33 0.37 -13.14 1.94
N THR A 34 -0.26 -12.70 0.85
CA THR A 34 0.05 -13.14 -0.51
C THR A 34 0.14 -11.98 -1.48
N PHE A 35 -0.11 -10.75 -1.03
CA PHE A 35 -0.08 -9.54 -1.85
C PHE A 35 0.61 -8.39 -1.13
N ILE A 36 1.31 -7.57 -1.91
CA ILE A 36 1.77 -6.23 -1.55
C ILE A 36 0.89 -5.25 -2.31
N VAL A 37 0.35 -4.26 -1.62
CA VAL A 37 -0.58 -3.27 -2.16
C VAL A 37 -0.01 -1.88 -1.92
N HIS A 38 0.12 -1.09 -2.99
CA HIS A 38 0.43 0.34 -2.89
C HIS A 38 -0.87 1.12 -3.01
N ARG A 39 -1.40 1.56 -1.87
CA ARG A 39 -2.60 2.38 -1.79
C ARG A 39 -2.22 3.85 -1.62
N HIS A 40 -2.65 4.71 -2.53
CA HIS A 40 -2.50 6.15 -2.42
C HIS A 40 -3.04 6.63 -1.06
N ALA A 41 -2.20 7.32 -0.30
CA ALA A 41 -2.62 8.00 0.92
C ALA A 41 -3.35 9.30 0.55
N VAL A 42 -4.58 9.21 0.05
CA VAL A 42 -5.36 10.36 -0.39
C VAL A 42 -5.40 11.43 0.71
N ASP A 43 -5.09 12.67 0.34
CA ASP A 43 -4.98 13.85 1.21
C ASP A 43 -3.90 13.80 2.30
N ALA A 44 -3.09 12.74 2.33
CA ALA A 44 -1.98 12.54 3.26
C ALA A 44 -0.71 12.01 2.57
N CYS A 45 -0.60 12.16 1.25
CA CYS A 45 0.43 11.54 0.42
C CYS A 45 1.83 12.18 0.57
N ASN A 46 2.00 13.11 1.51
CA ASN A 46 3.25 13.74 1.90
C ASN A 46 3.65 13.46 3.37
N HIS A 47 2.96 12.57 4.07
CA HIS A 47 3.21 12.25 5.48
C HIS A 47 4.45 11.36 5.68
N PRO A 48 5.18 11.42 6.81
CA PRO A 48 6.38 10.62 7.09
C PRO A 48 6.31 9.08 6.99
N HIS A 49 5.16 8.49 6.65
CA HIS A 49 4.94 7.02 6.62
C HIS A 49 4.42 6.51 5.29
N VAL A 50 4.56 7.29 4.22
CA VAL A 50 4.25 6.87 2.85
C VAL A 50 5.54 6.57 2.09
N ASP A 51 5.43 5.73 1.06
CA ASP A 51 6.51 5.52 0.12
C ASP A 51 6.84 6.82 -0.67
N PRO A 52 7.94 6.87 -1.44
CA PRO A 52 8.31 8.06 -2.21
C PRO A 52 7.27 8.53 -3.25
N PHE A 53 6.25 7.71 -3.54
CA PHE A 53 5.17 8.01 -4.48
C PHE A 53 3.86 8.39 -3.77
N GLY A 54 3.89 8.51 -2.42
CA GLY A 54 2.75 8.92 -1.62
C GLY A 54 1.77 7.80 -1.31
N ASN A 55 2.22 6.55 -1.33
CA ASN A 55 1.37 5.38 -1.02
C ASN A 55 1.62 4.85 0.39
N ILE A 56 0.56 4.40 1.04
CA ILE A 56 0.62 3.41 2.12
C ILE A 56 0.91 2.06 1.46
N VAL A 57 1.92 1.35 1.95
CA VAL A 57 2.24 -0.01 1.52
C VAL A 57 1.62 -0.99 2.51
N GLU A 58 0.71 -1.83 2.04
CA GLU A 58 0.06 -2.86 2.85
C GLU A 58 0.47 -4.25 2.36
N ILE A 59 0.67 -5.18 3.30
CA ILE A 59 0.95 -6.58 2.99
C ILE A 59 -0.26 -7.42 3.42
N LEU A 60 -1.05 -7.89 2.47
CA LEU A 60 -2.39 -8.42 2.71
C LEU A 60 -2.53 -9.87 2.24
N CYS A 61 -3.40 -10.62 2.92
CA CYS A 61 -3.97 -11.84 2.35
C CYS A 61 -5.07 -11.51 1.32
N ILE A 62 -5.45 -12.46 0.47
CA ILE A 62 -6.49 -12.24 -0.57
C ILE A 62 -7.81 -11.71 -0.02
N ALA A 63 -8.24 -12.18 1.16
CA ALA A 63 -9.50 -11.73 1.76
C ALA A 63 -9.43 -10.27 2.24
N CYS A 64 -8.29 -9.85 2.81
CA CYS A 64 -8.08 -8.47 3.22
C CYS A 64 -7.88 -7.54 2.01
N LEU A 65 -7.26 -8.02 0.93
CA LEU A 65 -7.18 -7.29 -0.33
C LEU A 65 -8.58 -6.94 -0.86
N TRP A 66 -9.48 -7.94 -0.97
CA TRP A 66 -10.85 -7.69 -1.44
C TRP A 66 -11.62 -6.76 -0.52
N ARG A 67 -11.36 -6.81 0.79
CA ARG A 67 -11.96 -5.87 1.74
C ARG A 67 -11.49 -4.44 1.50
N ALA A 68 -10.18 -4.24 1.36
CA ALA A 68 -9.60 -2.92 1.06
C ALA A 68 -10.15 -2.38 -0.27
N GLU A 69 -10.25 -3.23 -1.30
CA GLU A 69 -10.86 -2.87 -2.58
C GLU A 69 -12.32 -2.42 -2.43
N ALA A 70 -13.12 -3.18 -1.68
CA ALA A 70 -14.52 -2.83 -1.41
C ALA A 70 -14.65 -1.50 -0.64
N GLU A 71 -13.79 -1.26 0.35
CA GLU A 71 -13.77 -0.01 1.11
C GLU A 71 -13.43 1.19 0.21
N VAL A 72 -12.45 1.05 -0.68
CA VAL A 72 -12.10 2.08 -1.68
C VAL A 72 -13.26 2.33 -2.65
N LEU A 73 -13.91 1.28 -3.16
CA LEU A 73 -15.07 1.43 -4.05
C LEU A 73 -16.24 2.16 -3.38
N VAL A 74 -16.47 1.93 -2.09
CA VAL A 74 -17.47 2.68 -1.31
C VAL A 74 -17.11 4.16 -1.24
N GLN A 75 -15.84 4.49 -0.98
CA GLN A 75 -15.36 5.88 -0.95
C GLN A 75 -15.51 6.56 -2.32
N LEU A 76 -15.11 5.89 -3.40
CA LEU A 76 -15.29 6.38 -4.77
C LEU A 76 -16.76 6.61 -5.11
N GLY A 77 -17.65 5.73 -4.65
CA GLY A 77 -19.11 5.91 -4.80
C GLY A 77 -19.62 7.20 -4.15
N GLN A 78 -18.99 7.67 -3.07
CA GLN A 78 -19.29 8.95 -2.44
C GLN A 78 -18.71 10.12 -3.23
N LEU A 79 -17.49 9.97 -3.76
CA LEU A 79 -16.77 11.01 -4.50
C LEU A 79 -17.35 11.28 -5.90
N ARG A 80 -17.95 10.29 -6.57
CA ARG A 80 -18.59 10.42 -7.90
C ARG A 80 -19.65 11.52 -8.02
N ARG A 81 -20.11 12.09 -6.90
CA ARG A 81 -21.00 13.27 -6.88
C ARG A 81 -20.27 14.58 -7.18
N SER A 82 -18.94 14.57 -7.19
CA SER A 82 -18.07 15.71 -7.52
C SER A 82 -17.23 15.36 -8.75
N PRO A 83 -17.48 15.98 -9.92
CA PRO A 83 -16.87 15.60 -11.19
C PRO A 83 -15.35 15.82 -11.28
N ASP A 84 -14.71 16.45 -10.29
CA ASP A 84 -13.28 16.76 -10.27
C ASP A 84 -12.59 16.35 -8.95
N ALA A 85 -13.02 15.23 -8.37
CA ALA A 85 -12.40 14.73 -7.15
C ALA A 85 -10.91 14.42 -7.38
N SER A 86 -10.04 15.12 -6.64
CA SER A 86 -8.60 14.97 -6.67
C SER A 86 -8.04 14.98 -5.25
N CYS A 87 -6.88 14.37 -5.07
CA CYS A 87 -6.12 14.43 -3.83
C CYS A 87 -5.67 15.87 -3.56
N LEU A 88 -6.03 16.43 -2.41
CA LEU A 88 -5.74 17.80 -2.01
C LEU A 88 -4.25 18.05 -1.75
N THR A 89 -3.46 16.99 -1.59
CA THR A 89 -2.01 17.08 -1.37
C THR A 89 -1.22 17.13 -2.68
N CYS A 90 -1.49 16.22 -3.62
CA CYS A 90 -0.72 16.09 -4.86
C CYS A 90 -1.47 16.45 -6.14
N GLY A 91 -2.78 16.68 -6.07
CA GLY A 91 -3.64 16.95 -7.23
C GLY A 91 -3.94 15.75 -8.12
N ALA A 92 -3.45 14.54 -7.78
CA ALA A 92 -3.74 13.34 -8.55
C ALA A 92 -5.26 13.04 -8.53
N PRO A 93 -5.83 12.49 -9.62
CA PRO A 93 -7.23 12.06 -9.64
C PRO A 93 -7.54 11.06 -8.51
N VAL A 94 -8.80 11.01 -8.08
CA VAL A 94 -9.34 9.99 -7.15
C VAL A 94 -10.74 9.54 -7.60
N SER A 95 -10.87 9.26 -8.89
CA SER A 95 -12.13 8.94 -9.56
C SER A 95 -12.34 7.45 -9.82
N GLU A 96 -11.25 6.71 -9.96
CA GLU A 96 -11.21 5.30 -10.30
C GLU A 96 -10.49 4.48 -9.23
N LEU A 97 -10.75 3.18 -9.19
CA LEU A 97 -10.10 2.27 -8.25
C LEU A 97 -8.57 2.33 -8.37
N SER A 98 -8.05 2.35 -9.60
CA SER A 98 -6.62 2.43 -9.89
C SER A 98 -5.96 3.74 -9.47
N ASP A 99 -6.74 4.82 -9.30
CA ASP A 99 -6.21 6.08 -8.79
C ASP A 99 -5.79 5.97 -7.32
N ILE A 100 -6.44 5.05 -6.59
CA ILE A 100 -6.24 4.81 -5.16
C ILE A 100 -5.44 3.52 -4.95
N MET A 101 -5.84 2.38 -5.51
CA MET A 101 -5.06 1.12 -5.49
C MET A 101 -4.12 1.08 -6.70
N ARG A 102 -2.97 1.76 -6.57
CA ARG A 102 -2.08 2.05 -7.70
C ARG A 102 -1.22 0.88 -8.13
N ASP A 103 -0.91 -0.04 -7.21
CA ASP A 103 -0.22 -1.28 -7.53
C ASP A 103 -0.65 -2.41 -6.58
N VAL A 104 -0.73 -3.63 -7.12
CA VAL A 104 -1.03 -4.86 -6.39
C VAL A 104 -0.17 -5.98 -6.97
N ALA A 105 0.81 -6.43 -6.20
CA ALA A 105 1.75 -7.48 -6.61
C ALA A 105 1.60 -8.72 -5.73
N ALA A 106 1.66 -9.91 -6.32
CA ALA A 106 1.70 -11.16 -5.57
C ALA A 106 3.09 -11.35 -4.92
N ILE A 107 3.13 -12.02 -3.76
CA ILE A 107 4.34 -12.40 -3.01
C ILE A 107 4.83 -13.79 -3.43
#